data_AF-Q45728-F1
#
_entry.id   AF-Q45728-F1
#
_cell.length_a   1.000
_cell.length_b   1.000
_cell.length_c   1.000
_cell.angle_alpha   90.00
_cell.angle_beta   90.00
_cell.angle_gamma   90.00
#
_symmetry.space_group_name_H-M   'P 1'
#
loop_
_entity.id
_entity.type
_entity.pdbx_description
1 polymer ?
#
loop_
_entity_poly.entity_id
_entity_poly.type
_entity_poly.pdbx_seq_one_letter_code
_entity_poly.pdbx_strand_id
1 'polypeptide(L)'
;MKKSCDPNPVNQSTTTTFDLDDFLLNNMFNVTLQPANIWYYQDEWPYESPYVPTPTSDDLSKGCWFDAYVPTCRYDHAPGYTANTSGLMAEGTDLTEEIDSVAYATPYIADSYTFTNDGPITQEYQTLAYEQAVETSTSNTTTHGCRVGSTFGYSRNSTFTAKIRDTEKGFHLDVGAEYDFTNTNTFTTSTTTNVLVPSQVITVPSYCTAYVTMVLNKATYAKADVPLITTLSGRFFIDETDNSDEYFDIYPYVELVTTCCTGNCSQCVTDQLQLDAVNRTVIFDGLGSFEANIASNELIVRTKLVDNVTGATISEQAGRVPVVYGPSTTKVTTS
;
A
#
# COMPACT_ATOMS: atom_id res chain seq x y z
N MET A 1 -28.38 -9.51 -3.94
CA MET A 1 -27.41 -10.38 -3.23
C MET A 1 -26.25 -9.50 -2.79
N LYS A 2 -26.12 -9.24 -1.49
CA LYS A 2 -24.93 -8.56 -0.94
C LYS A 2 -23.77 -9.55 -1.11
N LYS A 3 -22.76 -9.19 -1.91
CA LYS A 3 -21.48 -9.91 -1.89
C LYS A 3 -20.93 -9.75 -0.47
N SER A 4 -20.96 -10.84 0.28
CA SER A 4 -20.18 -10.99 1.51
C SER A 4 -18.72 -10.85 1.09
N CYS A 5 -18.04 -9.79 1.51
CA CYS A 5 -16.60 -9.68 1.36
C CYS A 5 -15.96 -10.82 2.17
N ASP A 6 -15.04 -11.52 1.52
CA ASP A 6 -14.31 -12.66 2.07
C ASP A 6 -13.33 -12.15 3.14
N PRO A 7 -13.47 -12.52 4.43
CA PRO A 7 -12.57 -12.05 5.46
C PRO A 7 -11.35 -12.98 5.53
N ASN A 8 -10.19 -12.44 5.18
CA ASN A 8 -8.85 -12.95 5.51
C ASN A 8 -8.49 -14.36 5.01
N PRO A 9 -7.59 -14.39 4.01
CA PRO A 9 -6.30 -15.02 4.27
C PRO A 9 -5.15 -14.04 4.04
N VAL A 10 -4.48 -13.62 5.12
CA VAL A 10 -3.18 -12.91 5.08
C VAL A 10 -2.06 -13.94 4.93
N ASN A 11 -2.17 -14.82 3.93
CA ASN A 11 -1.13 -15.82 3.71
C ASN A 11 -1.00 -16.14 2.22
N GLN A 12 -0.44 -15.19 1.47
CA GLN A 12 0.25 -15.51 0.22
C GLN A 12 1.74 -15.61 0.53
N SER A 13 2.21 -16.85 0.74
CA SER A 13 3.56 -17.16 1.20
C SER A 13 4.63 -17.11 0.10
N THR A 14 4.33 -16.54 -1.06
CA THR A 14 5.27 -16.44 -2.17
C THR A 14 5.58 -14.98 -2.42
N THR A 15 6.59 -14.47 -1.72
CA THR A 15 7.24 -13.24 -2.13
C THR A 15 8.04 -13.53 -3.38
N THR A 16 7.85 -12.72 -4.42
CA THR A 16 8.63 -12.79 -5.64
C THR A 16 9.12 -11.40 -6.00
N THR A 17 10.33 -11.33 -6.53
CA THR A 17 10.88 -10.06 -7.00
C THR A 17 11.18 -10.22 -8.47
N PHE A 18 10.50 -9.42 -9.29
CA PHE A 18 10.80 -9.32 -10.72
C PHE A 18 12.16 -8.65 -10.87
N ASP A 19 13.12 -9.31 -11.51
CA ASP A 19 14.46 -8.77 -11.71
C ASP A 19 14.51 -8.05 -13.07
N LEU A 20 14.40 -6.72 -13.03
CA LEU A 20 14.40 -5.88 -14.23
C LEU A 20 15.74 -5.97 -14.96
N ASP A 21 16.85 -6.01 -14.23
CA ASP A 21 18.19 -6.10 -14.84
C ASP A 21 18.33 -7.42 -15.60
N ASP A 22 17.89 -8.54 -15.01
CA ASP A 22 17.85 -9.85 -15.66
C ASP A 22 16.94 -9.84 -16.90
N PHE A 23 15.74 -9.26 -16.80
CA PHE A 23 14.81 -9.14 -17.93
C PHE A 23 15.42 -8.33 -19.10
N LEU A 24 16.06 -7.20 -18.81
CA LEU A 24 16.71 -6.34 -19.82
C LEU A 24 17.95 -7.02 -20.42
N LEU A 25 18.74 -7.76 -19.62
CA LEU A 25 19.85 -8.54 -20.14
C LEU A 25 19.38 -9.69 -21.05
N ASN A 26 18.38 -10.45 -20.60
CA ASN A 26 17.86 -11.61 -21.32
C ASN A 26 17.23 -11.26 -22.67
N ASN A 27 16.78 -10.01 -22.82
CA ASN A 27 16.21 -9.51 -24.06
C ASN A 27 17.20 -8.71 -24.92
N MET A 28 18.41 -8.41 -24.43
CA MET A 28 19.38 -7.58 -25.16
C MET A 28 19.69 -8.14 -26.54
N PHE A 29 19.96 -9.44 -26.65
CA PHE A 29 20.32 -10.05 -27.93
C PHE A 29 19.18 -10.01 -28.96
N ASN A 30 17.93 -9.97 -28.48
CA ASN A 30 16.77 -9.77 -29.35
C ASN A 30 16.79 -8.36 -29.96
N VAL A 31 17.39 -7.41 -29.25
CA VAL A 31 17.48 -6.00 -29.64
C VAL A 31 18.76 -5.67 -30.41
N THR A 32 19.91 -6.28 -30.07
CA THR A 32 21.21 -5.99 -30.73
C THR A 32 21.37 -6.66 -32.10
N LEU A 33 20.78 -7.85 -32.32
CA LEU A 33 20.79 -8.53 -33.63
C LEU A 33 19.72 -8.00 -34.60
N GLN A 34 18.78 -7.20 -34.10
CA GLN A 34 17.72 -6.55 -34.88
C GLN A 34 17.60 -5.08 -34.45
N PRO A 35 18.57 -4.23 -34.83
CA PRO A 35 18.56 -2.84 -34.45
C PRO A 35 17.44 -2.13 -35.21
N ALA A 36 16.23 -2.15 -34.67
CA ALA A 36 15.16 -1.27 -35.08
C ALA A 36 15.51 0.17 -34.64
N ASN A 37 16.62 0.74 -35.09
CA ASN A 37 17.11 2.09 -34.73
C ASN A 37 16.81 2.51 -33.27
N ILE A 38 17.00 1.62 -32.30
CA ILE A 38 16.99 1.99 -30.87
C ILE A 38 18.33 2.69 -30.52
N TRP A 39 19.27 2.64 -31.46
CA TRP A 39 20.58 3.30 -31.42
C TRP A 39 20.41 4.80 -31.65
N TYR A 40 20.80 5.60 -30.66
CA TYR A 40 21.01 7.03 -30.86
C TYR A 40 22.50 7.33 -30.76
N TYR A 41 23.10 7.87 -31.83
CA TYR A 41 24.48 8.36 -31.81
C TYR A 41 24.56 9.55 -30.83
N GLN A 42 25.57 9.51 -29.95
CA GLN A 42 25.75 10.38 -28.77
C GLN A 42 25.68 11.91 -28.99
N ASP A 43 25.75 12.42 -30.22
CA ASP A 43 26.13 13.82 -30.46
C ASP A 43 24.99 14.83 -30.64
N GLU A 44 23.73 14.43 -30.82
CA GLU A 44 22.64 15.40 -31.05
C GLU A 44 21.33 15.01 -30.37
N TRP A 45 21.30 14.87 -29.04
CA TRP A 45 20.03 14.75 -28.31
C TRP A 45 19.35 16.13 -28.26
N PRO A 46 18.17 16.35 -28.88
CA PRO A 46 17.56 17.67 -28.96
C PRO A 46 16.83 18.09 -27.68
N TYR A 47 16.78 17.23 -26.66
CA TYR A 47 16.09 17.52 -25.40
C TYR A 47 17.13 17.72 -24.31
N GLU A 48 17.10 18.86 -23.61
CA GLU A 48 18.09 19.23 -22.60
C GLU A 48 18.06 18.35 -21.33
N SER A 49 17.28 17.27 -21.33
CA SER A 49 16.94 16.49 -20.15
C SER A 49 16.92 14.98 -20.43
N PRO A 50 17.57 14.15 -19.58
CA PRO A 50 17.45 12.68 -19.65
C PRO A 50 16.06 12.16 -19.21
N TYR A 51 15.12 13.06 -18.89
CA TYR A 51 13.85 12.77 -18.24
C TYR A 51 12.62 12.81 -19.18
N VAL A 52 12.82 13.06 -20.47
CA VAL A 52 11.71 13.09 -21.46
C VAL A 52 11.73 11.76 -22.24
N PRO A 53 10.62 10.99 -22.26
CA PRO A 53 10.57 9.72 -22.98
C PRO A 53 10.86 9.92 -24.48
N THR A 54 11.69 9.04 -25.04
CA THR A 54 12.03 9.09 -26.46
C THR A 54 10.76 8.86 -27.30
N PRO A 55 10.47 9.70 -28.31
CA PRO A 55 9.40 9.42 -29.23
C PRO A 55 9.62 8.06 -29.90
N THR A 56 8.65 7.16 -29.79
CA THR A 56 8.65 5.93 -30.58
C THR A 56 8.49 6.31 -32.05
N SER A 57 9.47 5.94 -32.86
CA SER A 57 9.35 6.09 -34.31
C SER A 57 8.38 5.04 -34.85
N ASP A 58 7.64 5.37 -35.91
CA ASP A 58 6.75 4.43 -36.60
C ASP A 58 7.49 3.18 -37.14
N ASP A 59 8.84 3.17 -37.10
CA ASP A 59 9.70 2.09 -37.58
C ASP A 59 9.90 0.92 -36.59
N LEU A 60 9.45 1.01 -35.33
CA LEU A 60 9.54 -0.12 -34.38
C LEU A 60 8.74 -1.35 -34.85
N SER A 61 7.61 -1.11 -35.53
CA SER A 61 6.76 -2.15 -36.13
C SER A 61 7.45 -2.97 -37.23
N LYS A 62 8.56 -2.45 -37.79
CA LYS A 62 9.37 -3.12 -38.82
C LYS A 62 10.52 -3.94 -38.23
N GLY A 63 10.79 -3.81 -36.93
CA GLY A 63 11.90 -4.49 -36.24
C GLY A 63 11.79 -6.01 -36.25
N CYS A 64 10.58 -6.57 -36.19
CA CYS A 64 10.37 -8.02 -36.12
C CYS A 64 10.40 -8.72 -37.51
N TRP A 65 10.56 -7.99 -38.63
CA TRP A 65 10.43 -8.54 -39.99
C TRP A 65 11.75 -8.53 -40.76
N PHE A 66 12.51 -9.63 -40.72
CA PHE A 66 13.48 -9.96 -41.77
C PHE A 66 13.51 -11.46 -42.12
N ASP A 67 13.30 -11.74 -43.41
CA ASP A 67 13.47 -13.03 -44.07
C ASP A 67 14.95 -13.44 -44.09
N ALA A 68 15.38 -14.34 -43.21
CA ALA A 68 16.38 -15.40 -43.48
C ALA A 68 16.88 -16.11 -42.21
N TYR A 69 16.73 -15.52 -41.03
CA TYR A 69 17.09 -16.17 -39.77
C TYR A 69 15.87 -16.10 -38.87
N VAL A 70 15.27 -17.26 -38.57
CA VAL A 70 14.32 -17.40 -37.47
C VAL A 70 14.97 -16.67 -36.28
N PRO A 71 14.30 -15.71 -35.60
CA PRO A 71 14.84 -15.14 -34.38
C PRO A 71 15.05 -16.30 -33.42
N THR A 72 16.28 -16.82 -33.39
CA THR A 72 16.72 -17.74 -32.37
C THR A 72 17.03 -16.82 -31.22
N CYS A 73 15.99 -16.54 -30.42
CA CYS A 73 16.11 -16.01 -29.07
C CYS A 73 16.91 -17.07 -28.26
N ARG A 74 18.20 -17.18 -28.57
CA ARG A 74 19.12 -18.17 -28.01
C ARG A 74 19.72 -17.52 -26.78
N TYR A 75 19.40 -18.11 -25.64
CA TYR A 75 20.04 -17.84 -24.37
C TYR A 75 21.54 -18.17 -24.52
N ASP A 76 22.34 -17.15 -24.77
CA ASP A 76 23.76 -17.18 -24.46
C ASP A 76 23.97 -16.02 -23.47
N HIS A 77 23.91 -16.31 -22.16
CA HIS A 77 24.54 -15.44 -21.17
C HIS A 77 26.01 -15.34 -21.58
N ALA A 78 26.35 -14.32 -22.36
CA ALA A 78 27.73 -14.02 -22.61
C ALA A 78 28.29 -13.53 -21.27
N PRO A 79 29.24 -14.24 -20.65
CA PRO A 79 29.82 -13.80 -19.39
C PRO A 79 30.49 -12.44 -19.61
N GLY A 80 30.09 -11.42 -18.84
CA GLY A 80 30.67 -10.08 -18.91
C GLY A 80 29.69 -8.94 -19.21
N TYR A 81 28.40 -9.21 -19.42
CA TYR A 81 27.40 -8.15 -19.58
C TYR A 81 26.62 -7.90 -18.28
N THR A 82 26.39 -6.63 -17.94
CA THR A 82 25.46 -6.25 -16.87
C THR A 82 24.54 -5.11 -17.32
N ALA A 83 23.24 -5.18 -17.00
CA ALA A 83 22.34 -4.06 -17.22
C ALA A 83 22.50 -3.09 -16.07
N ASN A 84 22.64 -1.81 -16.39
CA ASN A 84 22.72 -0.74 -15.44
C ASN A 84 21.51 0.17 -15.59
N THR A 85 20.57 0.03 -14.67
CA THR A 85 19.30 0.79 -14.61
C THR A 85 19.40 2.10 -13.84
N SER A 86 20.60 2.59 -13.54
CA SER A 86 20.78 3.81 -12.74
C SER A 86 20.24 5.09 -13.36
N GLY A 87 20.15 5.12 -14.70
CA GLY A 87 19.55 6.21 -15.46
C GLY A 87 18.03 6.12 -15.58
N LEU A 88 17.38 5.08 -15.03
CA LEU A 88 15.93 4.99 -15.01
C LEU A 88 15.34 5.86 -13.89
N MET A 89 14.09 6.21 -14.07
CA MET A 89 13.22 6.80 -13.05
C MET A 89 12.11 5.84 -12.72
N ALA A 90 11.75 5.77 -11.44
CA ALA A 90 10.56 5.13 -10.95
C ALA A 90 9.69 6.21 -10.29
N GLU A 91 8.40 6.24 -10.64
CA GLU A 91 7.42 7.08 -9.97
C GLU A 91 6.31 6.20 -9.43
N GLY A 92 6.24 6.11 -8.11
CA GLY A 92 5.18 5.37 -7.42
C GLY A 92 3.85 6.11 -7.48
N THR A 93 2.75 5.37 -7.59
CA THR A 93 1.40 5.92 -7.52
C THR A 93 0.83 5.77 -6.12
N ASP A 94 0.49 6.89 -5.48
CA ASP A 94 -0.20 6.87 -4.19
C ASP A 94 -1.63 6.34 -4.35
N LEU A 95 -2.04 5.46 -3.43
CA LEU A 95 -3.35 4.85 -3.42
C LEU A 95 -4.10 5.19 -2.15
N THR A 96 -5.37 5.54 -2.32
CA THR A 96 -6.30 5.79 -1.22
C THR A 96 -7.53 4.90 -1.35
N GLU A 97 -7.92 4.28 -0.26
CA GLU A 97 -9.14 3.48 -0.14
C GLU A 97 -10.03 4.04 0.96
N GLU A 98 -11.34 4.07 0.73
CA GLU A 98 -12.33 4.48 1.72
C GLU A 98 -13.07 3.26 2.27
N ILE A 99 -13.19 3.19 3.59
CA ILE A 99 -13.76 2.04 4.30
C ILE A 99 -14.85 2.53 5.26
N ASP A 100 -16.09 2.21 4.94
CA ASP A 100 -17.25 2.64 5.73
C ASP A 100 -17.49 1.79 6.98
N SER A 101 -16.96 0.57 7.03
CA SER A 101 -17.07 -0.29 8.21
C SER A 101 -15.91 -1.28 8.33
N VAL A 102 -15.41 -1.44 9.55
CA VAL A 102 -14.41 -2.47 9.90
C VAL A 102 -15.12 -3.74 10.32
N ALA A 103 -14.86 -4.87 9.65
CA ALA A 103 -15.56 -6.13 9.90
C ALA A 103 -15.39 -6.65 11.34
N TYR A 104 -14.17 -6.57 11.87
CA TYR A 104 -13.82 -7.06 13.20
C TYR A 104 -13.39 -5.92 14.10
N ALA A 105 -14.26 -5.55 15.04
CA ALA A 105 -13.90 -4.68 16.14
C ALA A 105 -14.26 -5.35 17.46
N THR A 106 -13.38 -5.22 18.44
CA THR A 106 -13.56 -5.73 19.79
C THR A 106 -13.51 -4.58 20.79
N PRO A 107 -14.34 -4.59 21.84
CA PRO A 107 -14.17 -3.69 22.96
C PRO A 107 -12.78 -3.89 23.56
N TYR A 108 -12.00 -2.82 23.62
CA TYR A 108 -10.69 -2.78 24.28
C TYR A 108 -10.81 -2.19 25.68
N ILE A 109 -11.52 -1.07 25.78
CA ILE A 109 -12.02 -0.54 27.04
C ILE A 109 -13.50 -0.86 27.09
N ALA A 110 -13.96 -1.42 28.20
CA ALA A 110 -15.37 -1.73 28.43
C ALA A 110 -15.67 -1.58 29.93
N ASP A 111 -16.08 -0.37 30.33
CA ASP A 111 -16.49 -0.11 31.71
C ASP A 111 -18.00 -0.03 31.83
N SER A 112 -18.49 -0.42 33.00
CA SER A 112 -19.88 -0.29 33.39
C SER A 112 -20.01 0.40 34.73
N TYR A 113 -20.86 1.43 34.79
CA TYR A 113 -21.23 2.13 36.01
C TYR A 113 -22.72 2.00 36.25
N THR A 114 -23.10 1.89 37.52
CA THR A 114 -24.51 1.91 37.93
C THR A 114 -24.69 3.04 38.94
N PHE A 115 -25.60 3.96 38.63
CA PHE A 115 -25.94 5.08 39.50
C PHE A 115 -27.42 5.01 39.85
N THR A 116 -27.72 4.82 41.13
CA THR A 116 -29.09 4.69 41.62
C THR A 116 -29.49 5.92 42.42
N ASN A 117 -30.59 6.55 42.01
CA ASN A 117 -31.20 7.67 42.71
C ASN A 117 -32.55 7.26 43.30
N ASP A 118 -32.55 6.84 44.56
CA ASP A 118 -33.77 6.53 45.31
C ASP A 118 -34.44 7.78 45.93
N GLY A 119 -33.88 8.95 45.66
CA GLY A 119 -34.34 10.23 46.19
C GLY A 119 -35.47 10.86 45.36
N PRO A 120 -36.21 11.81 45.95
CA PRO A 120 -37.31 12.51 45.27
C PRO A 120 -36.84 13.60 44.29
N ILE A 121 -35.54 13.93 44.29
CA ILE A 121 -34.94 14.97 43.43
C ILE A 121 -33.95 14.34 42.45
N THR A 122 -33.82 14.93 41.28
CA THR A 122 -32.78 14.57 40.30
C THR A 122 -31.39 14.76 40.90
N GLN A 123 -30.48 13.82 40.63
CA GLN A 123 -29.10 13.84 41.10
C GLN A 123 -28.12 13.74 39.93
N GLU A 124 -26.93 14.30 40.09
CA GLU A 124 -25.84 14.18 39.14
C GLU A 124 -24.75 13.26 39.71
N TYR A 125 -24.29 12.32 38.89
CA TYR A 125 -23.22 11.41 39.19
C TYR A 125 -22.09 11.58 38.19
N GLN A 126 -20.90 11.12 38.55
CA GLN A 126 -19.72 11.20 37.68
C GLN A 126 -19.06 9.83 37.56
N THR A 127 -18.69 9.46 36.34
CA THR A 127 -17.80 8.32 36.13
C THR A 127 -16.36 8.70 36.51
N LEU A 128 -15.52 7.72 36.80
CA LEU A 128 -14.11 7.97 37.08
C LEU A 128 -13.37 8.29 35.77
N ALA A 129 -12.48 9.28 35.82
CA ALA A 129 -11.50 9.50 34.77
C ALA A 129 -10.27 8.62 35.02
N TYR A 130 -9.67 8.07 33.97
CA TYR A 130 -8.44 7.30 34.07
C TYR A 130 -7.71 7.27 32.72
N GLU A 131 -6.46 6.76 32.74
CA GLU A 131 -5.64 6.59 31.56
C GLU A 131 -5.34 5.10 31.32
N GLN A 132 -5.30 4.70 30.05
CA GLN A 132 -4.94 3.35 29.65
C GLN A 132 -4.03 3.36 28.42
N ALA A 133 -2.94 2.59 28.47
CA ALA A 133 -2.06 2.43 27.33
C ALA A 133 -2.73 1.60 26.23
N VAL A 134 -2.75 2.10 25.00
CA VAL A 134 -3.27 1.43 23.81
C VAL A 134 -2.13 1.26 22.82
N GLU A 135 -1.90 0.03 22.39
CA GLU A 135 -0.98 -0.28 21.30
C GLU A 135 -1.72 -0.40 19.96
N THR A 136 -1.29 0.35 18.97
CA THR A 136 -1.70 0.22 17.57
C THR A 136 -0.50 -0.19 16.72
N SER A 137 -0.73 -0.87 15.61
CA SER A 137 0.35 -1.20 14.68
C SER A 137 -0.08 -1.10 13.24
N THR A 138 0.88 -0.84 12.37
CA THR A 138 0.76 -0.97 10.91
C THR A 138 1.87 -1.89 10.44
N SER A 139 1.53 -2.84 9.58
CA SER A 139 2.45 -3.79 8.97
C SER A 139 2.24 -3.76 7.47
N ASN A 140 3.32 -3.67 6.71
CA ASN A 140 3.27 -3.69 5.27
C ASN A 140 4.40 -4.52 4.68
N THR A 141 4.09 -5.22 3.60
CA THR A 141 5.03 -6.11 2.92
C THR A 141 4.89 -5.94 1.43
N THR A 142 5.99 -5.74 0.72
CA THR A 142 6.01 -5.86 -0.75
C THR A 142 6.04 -7.35 -1.09
N THR A 143 4.98 -7.88 -1.71
CA THR A 143 4.88 -9.31 -2.06
C THR A 143 5.37 -9.59 -3.47
N HIS A 144 5.12 -8.66 -4.39
CA HIS A 144 5.61 -8.68 -5.76
C HIS A 144 6.31 -7.35 -6.05
N GLY A 145 7.63 -7.34 -5.85
CA GLY A 145 8.47 -6.16 -6.05
C GLY A 145 9.20 -6.15 -7.39
N CYS A 146 9.83 -5.03 -7.71
CA CYS A 146 10.72 -4.87 -8.85
C CYS A 146 12.14 -4.63 -8.34
N ARG A 147 13.00 -5.65 -8.49
CA ARG A 147 14.42 -5.54 -8.26
C ARG A 147 15.03 -4.88 -9.48
N VAL A 148 15.87 -3.91 -9.17
CA VAL A 148 16.65 -3.14 -10.12
C VAL A 148 18.07 -3.03 -9.57
N GLY A 149 19.00 -2.57 -10.40
CA GLY A 149 20.35 -2.26 -9.96
C GLY A 149 20.42 -1.40 -8.68
N SER A 150 21.57 -1.45 -8.01
CA SER A 150 21.84 -0.79 -6.72
C SER A 150 21.68 0.74 -6.73
N THR A 151 21.44 1.34 -7.88
CA THR A 151 21.22 2.77 -8.08
C THR A 151 19.99 2.97 -8.96
N PHE A 152 18.98 3.67 -8.48
CA PHE A 152 17.97 4.37 -9.30
C PHE A 152 18.25 5.85 -9.01
N GLY A 153 18.15 6.71 -10.03
CA GLY A 153 18.33 8.15 -9.84
C GLY A 153 17.23 8.82 -9.01
N TYR A 154 16.04 8.22 -8.88
CA TYR A 154 14.87 8.88 -8.25
C TYR A 154 13.79 7.90 -7.71
N SER A 155 12.89 8.43 -6.87
CA SER A 155 11.91 7.83 -5.94
C SER A 155 11.50 6.35 -6.14
N ARG A 156 11.66 5.52 -5.10
CA ARG A 156 11.36 4.06 -5.13
C ARG A 156 10.10 3.68 -4.34
N ASN A 157 9.27 4.67 -3.98
CA ASN A 157 8.27 4.48 -2.94
C ASN A 157 6.85 4.80 -3.41
N SER A 158 5.87 4.06 -2.88
CA SER A 158 4.44 4.40 -2.97
C SER A 158 3.77 4.38 -1.62
N THR A 159 2.81 5.28 -1.44
CA THR A 159 2.03 5.35 -0.23
C THR A 159 0.67 4.70 -0.44
N PHE A 160 0.28 3.84 0.50
CA PHE A 160 -1.10 3.37 0.61
C PHE A 160 -1.75 3.99 1.83
N THR A 161 -2.97 4.52 1.68
CA THR A 161 -3.78 5.07 2.77
C THR A 161 -5.18 4.47 2.77
N ALA A 162 -5.57 3.86 3.89
CA ALA A 162 -6.94 3.47 4.18
C ALA A 162 -7.63 4.51 5.09
N LYS A 163 -8.69 5.12 4.58
CA LYS A 163 -9.55 6.08 5.28
C LYS A 163 -10.72 5.36 5.91
N ILE A 164 -10.67 5.14 7.22
CA ILE A 164 -11.67 4.35 7.95
C ILE A 164 -12.69 5.30 8.58
N ARG A 165 -13.98 5.07 8.27
CA ARG A 165 -15.12 5.91 8.65
C ARG A 165 -16.27 5.09 9.25
N ASP A 166 -15.96 4.15 10.14
CA ASP A 166 -16.96 3.36 10.87
C ASP A 166 -17.50 4.15 12.08
N THR A 167 -18.55 4.92 11.83
CA THR A 167 -19.15 5.76 12.86
C THR A 167 -19.74 4.93 14.01
N GLU A 168 -20.42 3.82 13.74
CA GLU A 168 -21.07 3.01 14.78
C GLU A 168 -20.07 2.45 15.81
N LYS A 169 -18.84 2.20 15.37
CA LYS A 169 -17.76 1.67 16.20
C LYS A 169 -16.74 2.72 16.65
N GLY A 170 -16.95 3.99 16.28
CA GLY A 170 -16.13 5.12 16.72
C GLY A 170 -14.81 5.30 15.97
N PHE A 171 -14.70 4.80 14.74
CA PHE A 171 -13.52 4.98 13.89
C PHE A 171 -13.72 6.12 12.90
N HIS A 172 -12.86 7.14 13.00
CA HIS A 172 -12.76 8.24 12.05
C HIS A 172 -11.29 8.63 11.87
N LEU A 173 -10.51 7.80 11.19
CA LEU A 173 -9.05 7.94 11.13
C LEU A 173 -8.50 7.46 9.79
N ASP A 174 -7.30 7.93 9.47
CA ASP A 174 -6.54 7.55 8.28
C ASP A 174 -5.31 6.77 8.73
N VAL A 175 -5.11 5.58 8.15
CA VAL A 175 -3.91 4.76 8.39
C VAL A 175 -3.27 4.42 7.06
N GLY A 176 -1.94 4.44 7.03
CA GLY A 176 -1.22 4.17 5.80
C GLY A 176 0.18 3.66 6.07
N ALA A 177 0.82 3.23 4.99
CA ALA A 177 2.21 2.79 4.97
C ALA A 177 2.87 3.17 3.64
N GLU A 178 4.19 3.24 3.68
CA GLU A 178 5.05 3.46 2.52
C GLU A 178 5.68 2.11 2.11
N TYR A 179 5.64 1.80 0.83
CA TYR A 179 6.22 0.57 0.26
C TYR A 179 7.49 0.90 -0.50
N ASP A 180 8.52 0.10 -0.27
CA ASP A 180 9.72 0.04 -1.11
C ASP A 180 9.55 -1.12 -2.10
N PHE A 181 9.53 -0.83 -3.39
CA PHE A 181 9.34 -1.85 -4.42
C PHE A 181 10.55 -2.76 -4.61
N THR A 182 11.72 -2.34 -4.12
CA THR A 182 12.99 -3.05 -4.36
C THR A 182 13.26 -4.16 -3.36
N ASN A 183 12.53 -4.17 -2.24
CA ASN A 183 12.72 -5.10 -1.16
C ASN A 183 11.40 -5.73 -0.75
N THR A 184 11.39 -7.04 -0.52
CA THR A 184 10.22 -7.79 -0.04
C THR A 184 10.17 -7.84 1.49
N ASN A 185 10.82 -6.89 2.17
CA ASN A 185 10.88 -6.88 3.63
C ASN A 185 9.51 -6.51 4.19
N THR A 186 9.18 -7.09 5.34
CA THR A 186 8.01 -6.66 6.10
C THR A 186 8.42 -5.56 7.08
N PHE A 187 7.78 -4.40 6.98
CA PHE A 187 7.96 -3.31 7.92
C PHE A 187 6.76 -3.27 8.85
N THR A 188 7.02 -3.26 10.16
CA THR A 188 5.97 -3.10 11.16
C THR A 188 6.30 -1.93 12.06
N THR A 189 5.38 -0.97 12.13
CA THR A 189 5.43 0.17 13.05
C THR A 189 4.38 -0.04 14.12
N SER A 190 4.82 -0.23 15.36
CA SER A 190 3.95 -0.25 16.55
C SER A 190 4.06 1.06 17.30
N THR A 191 2.92 1.60 17.71
CA THR A 191 2.81 2.82 18.50
C THR A 191 2.00 2.53 19.75
N THR A 192 2.59 2.77 20.91
CA THR A 192 1.91 2.69 22.20
C THR A 192 1.62 4.09 22.70
N THR A 193 0.36 4.38 22.97
CA THR A 193 -0.11 5.70 23.39
C THR A 193 -1.04 5.58 24.59
N ASN A 194 -0.90 6.47 25.57
CA ASN A 194 -1.86 6.56 26.67
C ASN A 194 -3.13 7.28 26.20
N VAL A 195 -4.26 6.62 26.33
CA VAL A 195 -5.59 7.15 26.08
C VAL A 195 -6.17 7.65 27.39
N LEU A 196 -6.55 8.93 27.44
CA LEU A 196 -7.29 9.51 28.55
C LEU A 196 -8.78 9.28 28.33
N VAL A 197 -9.42 8.56 29.26
CA VAL A 197 -10.87 8.40 29.33
C VAL A 197 -11.40 9.48 30.28
N PRO A 198 -12.12 10.51 29.76
CA PRO A 198 -12.61 11.60 30.60
C PRO A 198 -13.82 11.16 31.42
N SER A 199 -13.95 11.75 32.62
CA SER A 199 -15.14 11.61 33.46
C SER A 199 -16.39 12.11 32.71
N GLN A 200 -17.48 11.34 32.81
CA GLN A 200 -18.78 11.67 32.24
C GLN A 200 -19.75 12.04 33.36
N VAL A 201 -20.40 13.20 33.23
CA VAL A 201 -21.47 13.63 34.13
C VAL A 201 -22.78 13.00 33.66
N ILE A 202 -23.48 12.33 34.58
CA ILE A 202 -24.71 11.58 34.31
C ILE A 202 -25.80 12.10 35.23
N THR A 203 -26.82 12.72 34.65
CA THR A 203 -28.01 13.18 35.37
C THR A 203 -29.01 12.02 35.49
N VAL A 204 -29.32 11.63 36.72
CA VAL A 204 -30.26 10.54 37.03
C VAL A 204 -31.52 11.14 37.65
N PRO A 205 -32.68 11.05 36.99
CA PRO A 205 -33.95 11.52 37.54
C PRO A 205 -34.29 10.85 38.88
N SER A 206 -35.27 11.41 39.60
CA SER A 206 -35.76 10.81 40.83
C SER A 206 -36.29 9.39 40.59
N TYR A 207 -36.04 8.50 41.56
CA TYR A 207 -36.47 7.09 41.56
C TYR A 207 -36.03 6.28 40.33
N CYS A 208 -34.87 6.63 39.75
CA CYS A 208 -34.32 5.96 38.58
C CYS A 208 -32.92 5.41 38.85
N THR A 209 -32.53 4.44 38.02
CA THR A 209 -31.16 3.91 37.95
C THR A 209 -30.63 4.11 36.54
N ALA A 210 -29.42 4.66 36.43
CA ALA A 210 -28.67 4.73 35.19
C ALA A 210 -27.65 3.60 35.12
N TYR A 211 -27.69 2.84 34.03
CA TYR A 211 -26.65 1.93 33.61
C TYR A 211 -25.85 2.61 32.51
N VAL A 212 -24.58 2.88 32.78
CA VAL A 212 -23.68 3.58 31.86
C VAL A 212 -22.62 2.60 31.41
N THR A 213 -22.45 2.45 30.10
CA THR A 213 -21.41 1.60 29.49
C THR A 213 -20.52 2.47 28.61
N MET A 214 -19.21 2.44 28.87
CA MET A 214 -18.21 3.19 28.12
C MET A 214 -17.35 2.19 27.34
N VAL A 215 -17.30 2.34 26.01
CA VAL A 215 -16.60 1.42 25.12
C VAL A 215 -15.64 2.15 24.19
N LEU A 216 -14.37 1.76 24.24
CA LEU A 216 -13.37 2.08 23.22
C LEU A 216 -13.08 0.81 22.42
N ASN A 217 -13.19 0.85 21.10
CA ASN A 217 -12.98 -0.33 20.27
C ASN A 217 -11.55 -0.39 19.73
N LYS A 218 -11.06 -1.60 19.51
CA LYS A 218 -9.93 -1.87 18.62
C LYS A 218 -10.41 -2.70 17.44
N ALA A 219 -9.75 -2.53 16.30
CA ALA A 219 -10.04 -3.30 15.10
C ALA A 219 -8.75 -3.70 14.41
N THR A 220 -8.82 -4.77 13.63
CA THR A 220 -7.77 -5.15 12.69
C THR A 220 -8.32 -4.93 11.30
N TYR A 221 -7.64 -4.10 10.52
CA TYR A 221 -7.83 -3.98 9.08
C TYR A 221 -6.72 -4.76 8.39
N ALA A 222 -7.06 -5.61 7.43
CA ALA A 222 -6.08 -6.35 6.65
C ALA A 222 -6.51 -6.36 5.19
N LYS A 223 -5.54 -6.13 4.30
CA LYS A 223 -5.70 -6.17 2.85
C LYS A 223 -4.50 -6.91 2.27
N ALA A 224 -4.77 -8.10 1.73
CA ALA A 224 -3.73 -8.96 1.17
C ALA A 224 -3.17 -8.42 -0.15
N ASP A 225 -4.03 -7.82 -0.99
CA ASP A 225 -3.67 -7.33 -2.32
C ASP A 225 -3.80 -5.79 -2.37
N VAL A 226 -2.69 -5.11 -2.10
CA VAL A 226 -2.49 -3.68 -2.32
C VAL A 226 -1.72 -3.53 -3.63
N PRO A 227 -2.30 -2.94 -4.69
CA PRO A 227 -1.58 -2.75 -5.93
C PRO A 227 -0.41 -1.80 -5.72
N LEU A 228 0.74 -2.12 -6.28
CA LEU A 228 1.99 -1.40 -6.12
C LEU A 228 2.44 -0.94 -7.51
N ILE A 229 1.79 0.13 -8.00
CA ILE A 229 1.94 0.61 -9.37
C ILE A 229 3.08 1.63 -9.42
N THR A 230 4.05 1.37 -10.30
CA THR A 230 5.18 2.27 -10.56
C THR A 230 5.26 2.58 -12.05
N THR A 231 5.48 3.83 -12.39
CA THR A 231 5.80 4.24 -13.76
C THR A 231 7.32 4.31 -13.92
N LEU A 232 7.85 3.56 -14.87
CA LEU A 232 9.25 3.51 -15.25
C LEU A 232 9.49 4.33 -16.53
N SER A 233 10.53 5.14 -16.52
CA SER A 233 10.95 5.93 -17.68
C SER A 233 12.47 6.16 -17.66
N GLY A 234 13.01 6.69 -18.75
CA GLY A 234 14.44 7.01 -18.86
C GLY A 234 15.26 5.92 -19.53
N ARG A 235 16.57 5.94 -19.28
CA ARG A 235 17.53 5.09 -19.98
C ARG A 235 18.27 4.15 -19.05
N PHE A 236 18.58 2.98 -19.58
CA PHE A 236 19.55 2.08 -19.00
C PHE A 236 20.69 1.89 -20.00
N PHE A 237 21.82 1.36 -19.54
CA PHE A 237 22.86 0.91 -20.44
C PHE A 237 23.25 -0.52 -20.13
N ILE A 238 23.82 -1.20 -21.12
CA ILE A 238 24.38 -2.52 -20.91
C ILE A 238 25.90 -2.38 -20.97
N ASP A 239 26.55 -2.68 -19.84
CA ASP A 239 27.98 -2.64 -19.67
C ASP A 239 28.58 -3.92 -20.23
N GLU A 240 29.35 -3.79 -21.31
CA GLU A 240 30.26 -4.83 -21.79
C GLU A 240 31.65 -4.52 -21.24
N THR A 241 32.28 -5.51 -20.58
CA THR A 241 33.61 -5.40 -19.97
C THR A 241 34.74 -4.78 -20.84
N ASP A 242 34.54 -4.55 -22.15
CA ASP A 242 35.56 -4.15 -23.13
C ASP A 242 35.28 -2.88 -23.99
N ASN A 243 34.49 -1.90 -23.51
CA ASN A 243 34.44 -0.47 -23.94
C ASN A 243 33.39 0.01 -24.97
N SER A 244 32.16 -0.45 -24.94
CA SER A 244 31.06 0.35 -25.52
C SER A 244 29.79 0.26 -24.68
N ASP A 245 29.48 1.33 -23.95
CA ASP A 245 28.20 1.47 -23.28
C ASP A 245 27.10 1.69 -24.33
N GLU A 246 26.24 0.69 -24.50
CA GLU A 246 25.03 0.82 -25.33
C GLU A 246 23.88 1.33 -24.45
N TYR A 247 23.34 2.51 -24.80
CA TYR A 247 22.22 3.11 -24.09
C TYR A 247 20.89 2.76 -24.76
N PHE A 248 19.92 2.36 -23.95
CA PHE A 248 18.57 2.01 -24.37
C PHE A 248 17.54 2.81 -23.57
N ASP A 249 16.49 3.31 -24.23
CA ASP A 249 15.30 3.83 -23.56
C ASP A 249 14.35 2.66 -23.23
N ILE A 250 13.87 2.60 -21.98
CA ILE A 250 13.08 1.47 -21.49
C ILE A 250 11.76 1.29 -22.26
N TYR A 251 11.11 2.37 -22.70
CA TYR A 251 9.81 2.27 -23.36
C TYR A 251 9.86 1.59 -24.74
N PRO A 252 10.61 2.10 -25.74
CA PRO A 252 10.74 1.43 -27.04
C PRO A 252 11.39 0.04 -26.91
N TYR A 253 12.24 -0.16 -25.90
CA TYR A 253 12.82 -1.47 -25.63
C TYR A 253 11.74 -2.49 -25.25
N VAL A 254 10.90 -2.18 -24.25
CA VAL A 254 9.80 -3.07 -23.84
C VAL A 254 8.75 -3.22 -24.94
N GLU A 255 8.48 -2.16 -25.72
CA GLU A 255 7.57 -2.22 -26.88
C GLU A 255 8.06 -3.20 -27.95
N LEU A 256 9.36 -3.17 -28.26
CA LEU A 256 9.97 -4.10 -29.22
C LEU A 256 9.91 -5.54 -28.70
N VAL A 257 10.28 -5.79 -27.43
CA VAL A 257 10.21 -7.11 -26.81
C VAL A 257 8.78 -7.65 -26.81
N THR A 258 7.79 -6.80 -26.53
CA THR A 258 6.36 -7.17 -26.58
C THR A 258 5.95 -7.56 -28.00
N THR A 259 6.32 -6.73 -28.99
CA THR A 259 5.95 -6.93 -30.39
C THR A 259 6.58 -8.19 -30.98
N CYS A 260 7.84 -8.47 -30.64
CA CYS A 260 8.59 -9.60 -31.15
C CYS A 260 8.45 -10.87 -30.28
N CYS A 261 7.62 -10.86 -29.24
CA CYS A 261 7.28 -12.04 -28.45
C CYS A 261 6.56 -13.08 -29.33
N THR A 262 7.36 -13.97 -29.92
CA THR A 262 6.89 -15.22 -30.54
C THR A 262 7.22 -16.38 -29.60
N GLY A 263 6.53 -17.51 -29.72
CA GLY A 263 6.66 -18.65 -28.79
C GLY A 263 8.06 -19.29 -28.67
N ASN A 264 9.08 -18.74 -29.34
CA ASN A 264 10.47 -19.16 -29.28
C ASN A 264 11.37 -18.20 -28.47
N CYS A 265 10.84 -17.13 -27.86
CA CYS A 265 11.66 -16.18 -27.12
C CYS A 265 11.93 -16.56 -25.66
N SER A 266 13.16 -16.25 -25.21
CA SER A 266 13.71 -16.65 -23.92
C SER A 266 12.90 -16.07 -22.75
N GLN A 267 12.40 -14.84 -22.87
CA GLN A 267 11.47 -14.19 -21.94
C GLN A 267 10.59 -13.19 -22.68
N CYS A 268 9.27 -13.41 -22.71
CA CYS A 268 8.32 -12.38 -23.13
C CYS A 268 8.05 -11.40 -21.98
N VAL A 269 7.52 -10.22 -22.30
CA VAL A 269 7.03 -9.26 -21.30
C VAL A 269 6.00 -9.96 -20.42
N THR A 270 6.20 -9.86 -19.10
CA THR A 270 5.30 -10.46 -18.10
C THR A 270 4.08 -9.58 -17.88
N ASP A 271 3.02 -10.11 -17.28
CA ASP A 271 1.83 -9.32 -16.93
C ASP A 271 2.15 -8.16 -15.95
N GLN A 272 3.31 -8.20 -15.30
CA GLN A 272 3.81 -7.17 -14.38
C GLN A 272 4.43 -5.97 -15.07
N LEU A 273 4.71 -6.03 -16.38
CA LEU A 273 5.20 -4.90 -17.17
C LEU A 273 4.19 -4.55 -18.26
N GLN A 274 3.71 -3.32 -18.26
CA GLN A 274 2.71 -2.85 -19.20
C GLN A 274 3.18 -1.57 -19.90
N LEU A 275 2.87 -1.42 -21.17
CA LEU A 275 3.18 -0.20 -21.92
C LEU A 275 2.08 0.83 -21.69
N ASP A 276 2.46 2.03 -21.26
CA ASP A 276 1.60 3.21 -21.31
C ASP A 276 1.87 3.98 -22.61
N ALA A 277 1.06 3.71 -23.63
CA ALA A 277 1.20 4.35 -24.94
C ALA A 277 0.89 5.86 -24.94
N VAL A 278 0.13 6.35 -23.94
CA VAL A 278 -0.21 7.77 -23.86
C VAL A 278 0.98 8.57 -23.35
N ASN A 279 1.62 8.08 -22.29
CA ASN A 279 2.74 8.76 -21.65
C ASN A 279 4.11 8.29 -22.16
N ARG A 280 4.15 7.23 -22.98
CA ARG A 280 5.38 6.58 -23.47
C ARG A 280 6.28 6.12 -22.33
N THR A 281 5.68 5.43 -21.37
CA THR A 281 6.35 4.89 -20.17
C THR A 281 6.01 3.42 -19.98
N VAL A 282 6.75 2.74 -19.10
CA VAL A 282 6.49 1.34 -18.75
C VAL A 282 5.93 1.28 -17.34
N ILE A 283 4.74 0.74 -17.17
CA ILE A 283 4.14 0.51 -15.86
C ILE A 283 4.64 -0.82 -15.32
N PHE A 284 5.18 -0.81 -14.10
CA PHE A 284 5.35 -2.01 -13.28
C PHE A 284 4.15 -2.19 -12.36
N ASP A 285 3.46 -3.31 -12.49
CA ASP A 285 2.31 -3.70 -11.68
C ASP A 285 2.74 -4.72 -10.61
N GLY A 286 3.12 -4.19 -9.45
CA GLY A 286 3.49 -4.96 -8.28
C GLY A 286 2.32 -5.23 -7.34
N LEU A 287 2.59 -5.97 -6.27
CA LEU A 287 1.65 -6.24 -5.20
C LEU A 287 2.32 -6.11 -3.83
N GLY A 288 1.54 -5.67 -2.86
CA GLY A 288 1.91 -5.67 -1.45
C GLY A 288 0.74 -6.08 -0.58
N SER A 289 0.99 -6.23 0.71
CA SER A 289 -0.04 -6.47 1.72
C SER A 289 0.04 -5.42 2.81
N PHE A 290 -1.11 -5.05 3.36
CA PHE A 290 -1.26 -4.10 4.46
C PHE A 290 -2.07 -4.71 5.60
N GLU A 291 -1.59 -4.59 6.82
CA GLU A 291 -2.35 -4.87 8.03
C GLU A 291 -2.22 -3.70 9.01
N ALA A 292 -3.32 -3.31 9.64
CA ALA A 292 -3.33 -2.28 10.67
C ALA A 292 -4.17 -2.73 11.86
N ASN A 293 -3.57 -2.74 13.04
CA ASN A 293 -4.26 -2.84 14.31
C ASN A 293 -4.51 -1.43 14.83
N ILE A 294 -5.76 -1.02 14.81
CA ILE A 294 -6.19 0.36 15.08
C ILE A 294 -7.03 0.43 16.36
N ALA A 295 -7.10 1.62 16.94
CA ALA A 295 -8.01 1.93 18.04
C ALA A 295 -8.97 3.05 17.60
N SER A 296 -10.22 2.98 18.06
CA SER A 296 -11.23 3.99 17.80
C SER A 296 -10.82 5.33 18.41
N ASN A 297 -10.95 6.42 17.67
CA ASN A 297 -10.67 7.77 18.17
C ASN A 297 -11.89 8.41 18.86
N GLU A 298 -13.02 7.71 18.90
CA GLU A 298 -14.21 8.09 19.66
C GLU A 298 -14.53 7.01 20.70
N LEU A 299 -14.81 7.45 21.93
CA LEU A 299 -15.36 6.63 23.00
C LEU A 299 -16.87 6.62 22.89
N ILE A 300 -17.47 5.44 22.87
CA ILE A 300 -18.93 5.26 22.83
C ILE A 300 -19.45 5.19 24.26
N VAL A 301 -20.31 6.13 24.64
CA VAL A 301 -20.94 6.17 25.97
C VAL A 301 -22.42 5.85 25.80
N ARG A 302 -22.86 4.70 26.32
CA ARG A 302 -24.27 4.29 26.31
C ARG A 302 -24.85 4.48 27.70
N THR A 303 -25.98 5.17 27.79
CA THR A 303 -26.69 5.38 29.04
C THR A 303 -28.11 4.84 28.90
N LYS A 304 -28.46 3.89 29.77
CA LYS A 304 -29.80 3.32 29.89
C LYS A 304 -30.39 3.71 31.24
N LEU A 305 -31.50 4.44 31.22
CA LEU A 305 -32.26 4.82 32.42
C LEU A 305 -33.40 3.83 32.63
N VAL A 306 -33.55 3.36 33.86
CA VAL A 306 -34.57 2.41 34.29
C VAL A 306 -35.28 2.94 35.52
N ASP A 307 -36.60 2.81 35.56
CA ASP A 307 -37.43 3.14 36.72
C ASP A 307 -37.22 2.11 37.85
N ASN A 308 -36.93 2.55 39.07
CA ASN A 308 -36.56 1.66 40.17
C ASN A 308 -37.73 0.79 40.65
N VAL A 309 -38.99 1.22 40.43
CA VAL A 309 -40.19 0.53 40.93
C VAL A 309 -40.68 -0.52 39.95
N THR A 310 -40.79 -0.13 38.69
CA THR A 310 -41.36 -0.95 37.61
C THR A 310 -40.31 -1.75 36.84
N GLY A 311 -39.03 -1.36 36.92
CA GLY A 311 -37.96 -1.92 36.09
C GLY A 311 -38.07 -1.57 34.61
N ALA A 312 -38.99 -0.67 34.23
CA ALA A 312 -39.17 -0.26 32.84
C ALA A 312 -38.01 0.62 32.37
N THR A 313 -37.54 0.41 31.14
CA THR A 313 -36.56 1.30 30.52
C THR A 313 -37.25 2.61 30.14
N ILE A 314 -36.78 3.71 30.71
CA ILE A 314 -37.32 5.06 30.48
C ILE A 314 -36.69 5.65 29.22
N SER A 315 -35.38 5.48 29.07
CA SER A 315 -34.65 5.96 27.90
C SER A 315 -33.35 5.20 27.72
N GLU A 316 -32.88 5.15 26.47
CA GLU A 316 -31.57 4.65 26.11
C GLU A 316 -30.95 5.61 25.10
N GLN A 317 -29.71 6.02 25.33
CA GLN A 317 -29.00 6.96 24.48
C GLN A 317 -27.56 6.50 24.32
N ALA A 318 -26.99 6.76 23.14
CA ALA A 318 -25.58 6.56 22.86
C ALA A 318 -24.97 7.90 22.44
N GLY A 319 -23.97 8.36 23.19
CA GLY A 319 -23.15 9.52 22.86
C GLY A 319 -21.76 9.08 22.42
N ARG A 320 -21.03 10.03 21.82
CA ARG A 320 -19.64 9.84 21.43
C ARG A 320 -18.79 10.95 21.99
N VAL A 321 -17.64 10.58 22.50
CA VAL A 321 -16.69 11.50 23.12
C VAL A 321 -15.36 11.32 22.41
N PRO A 322 -14.80 12.38 21.79
CA PRO A 322 -13.47 12.32 21.21
C PRO A 322 -12.45 11.92 22.27
N VAL A 323 -11.57 10.99 21.90
CA VAL A 323 -10.55 10.47 22.79
C VAL A 323 -9.29 11.33 22.68
N VAL A 324 -8.68 11.66 23.81
CA VAL A 324 -7.40 12.37 23.83
C VAL A 324 -6.27 11.35 23.93
N TYR A 325 -5.46 11.31 22.88
CA TYR A 325 -4.24 10.52 22.83
C TYR A 325 -3.08 11.36 23.37
N GLY A 326 -2.43 10.85 24.41
CA GLY A 326 -1.25 11.47 25.01
C GLY A 326 0.04 11.24 24.20
N PRO A 327 1.22 11.49 24.80
CA PRO A 327 2.50 11.16 24.18
C PRO A 327 2.58 9.68 23.81
N SER A 328 3.21 9.40 22.67
CA SER A 328 3.33 8.06 22.11
C SER A 328 4.78 7.59 22.07
N THR A 329 5.00 6.28 22.21
CA THR A 329 6.28 5.63 21.91
C THR A 329 6.13 4.79 20.65
N THR A 330 7.02 4.99 19.68
CA THR A 330 7.00 4.27 18.40
C THR A 330 8.18 3.31 18.31
N LYS A 331 7.91 2.10 17.84
CA LYS A 331 8.91 1.06 17.56
C LYS A 331 8.72 0.57 16.13
N VAL A 332 9.81 0.55 15.37
CA VAL A 332 9.85 0.00 14.01
C VAL A 332 10.63 -1.31 14.05
N THR A 333 10.08 -2.34 13.42
CA THR A 333 10.74 -3.64 13.22
C THR A 333 10.70 -4.02 11.74
N THR A 334 11.79 -4.62 11.27
CA THR A 334 11.93 -5.15 9.92
C THR A 334 12.20 -6.64 10.02
N SER A 335 11.50 -7.45 9.24
CA SER A 335 11.65 -8.91 9.20
C SER A 335 11.68 -9.46 7.80
#